data_AF-A0A7Z9FLJ1-F1
#
_entry.id   AF-A0A7Z9FLJ1-F1
#
_cell.length_a   1.000
_cell.length_b   1.000
_cell.length_c   1.000
_cell.angle_alpha   90.00
_cell.angle_beta   90.00
_cell.angle_gamma   90.00
#
_symmetry.space_group_name_H-M   'P 1'
#
loop_
_entity.id
_entity.type
_entity.pdbx_description
1 polymer ?
#
loop_
_entity_poly.entity_id
_entity_poly.type
_entity_poly.pdbx_seq_one_letter_code
_entity_poly.pdbx_strand_id
1 'polypeptide(L)'
;MVNRNDDFKLFFKASSKTCVSITTTNLSPKKPPWLKVSFPGGERYSWIKKSSANLKLSTVCEEANCPNIGECWNGGTATFMLMGDTCTRGCRFCSVKSAKNPGALDSEEPMKLAETVKNMNLKYVVLTTVDRDDLPDQGASHIARCIRCTQRASPDMLIEMLMPDFQGITELVQQIINARPAVLAHNLETVRSLTPVVRDSRAGYDQSLEVLHYLKQSCPEGYTKSSLMLGVGESRTETLQAMEDLRKVGVDFLTIGQYLQPSRKHLKVEKYVHPDEFDELAQLGDKMGFEYVASGPLVRSSYKAAEFYIERKIRGNA
;
A
#
# COMPACT_ATOMS: atom_id res chain seq x y z
N MET A 1 29.11 -25.81 81.17
CA MET A 1 30.51 -26.27 81.06
C MET A 1 30.72 -26.82 79.65
N VAL A 2 31.71 -26.29 78.90
CA VAL A 2 32.83 -27.04 78.28
C VAL A 2 32.55 -28.54 77.95
N ASN A 3 32.74 -29.09 76.74
CA ASN A 3 33.25 -28.56 75.45
C ASN A 3 33.03 -29.57 74.29
N ARG A 4 33.59 -29.24 73.10
CA ARG A 4 33.97 -30.12 71.96
C ARG A 4 32.90 -30.41 70.90
N ASN A 5 33.19 -30.59 69.61
CA ASN A 5 34.35 -30.37 68.69
C ASN A 5 33.72 -30.49 67.26
N ASP A 6 34.15 -29.91 66.13
CA ASP A 6 35.23 -28.97 65.76
C ASP A 6 34.75 -28.13 64.52
N ASP A 7 35.54 -27.14 64.10
CA ASP A 7 35.42 -26.47 62.78
C ASP A 7 35.66 -27.43 61.60
N PHE A 8 34.98 -27.22 60.46
CA PHE A 8 35.70 -27.07 59.19
C PHE A 8 34.94 -26.21 58.16
N LYS A 9 35.69 -25.28 57.56
CA LYS A 9 35.26 -24.24 56.61
C LYS A 9 34.73 -24.84 55.30
N LEU A 10 33.81 -24.15 54.62
CA LEU A 10 34.18 -23.43 53.38
C LEU A 10 33.15 -22.36 52.95
N PHE A 11 33.67 -21.31 52.33
CA PHE A 11 32.97 -20.10 51.88
C PHE A 11 32.00 -20.35 50.72
N PHE A 12 30.88 -19.62 50.69
CA PHE A 12 30.48 -18.85 49.50
C PHE A 12 29.73 -17.57 49.90
N LYS A 13 30.14 -16.43 49.33
CA LYS A 13 29.54 -15.11 49.60
C LYS A 13 28.14 -15.03 48.96
N ALA A 14 27.16 -14.56 49.71
CA ALA A 14 25.91 -14.08 49.13
C ALA A 14 26.19 -12.80 48.32
N SER A 15 25.87 -12.82 47.02
CA SER A 15 25.82 -11.63 46.16
C SER A 15 24.37 -11.33 45.81
N SER A 16 23.93 -10.13 46.16
CA SER A 16 22.57 -9.64 45.93
C SER A 16 22.27 -9.51 44.44
N LYS A 17 21.45 -10.40 43.88
CA LYS A 17 20.89 -10.22 42.54
C LYS A 17 19.81 -9.15 42.57
N THR A 18 20.17 -7.92 42.20
CA THR A 18 19.21 -6.87 41.87
C THR A 18 18.40 -7.32 40.66
N CYS A 19 17.14 -7.70 40.88
CA CYS A 19 16.25 -8.10 39.80
C CYS A 19 15.79 -6.86 39.04
N VAL A 20 16.50 -6.52 37.96
CA VAL A 20 16.05 -5.48 37.03
C VAL A 20 14.82 -6.00 36.30
N SER A 21 13.64 -5.57 36.73
CA SER A 21 12.39 -5.83 36.03
C SER A 21 12.39 -5.07 34.70
N ILE A 22 12.82 -5.73 33.63
CA ILE A 22 12.67 -5.20 32.27
C ILE A 22 11.18 -5.23 31.94
N THR A 23 10.52 -4.11 32.19
CA THR A 23 9.08 -3.95 31.96
C THR A 23 8.81 -3.78 30.46
N THR A 24 8.85 -4.89 29.71
CA THR A 24 8.46 -4.91 28.30
C THR A 24 6.94 -4.75 28.16
N THR A 25 6.42 -3.54 28.36
CA THR A 25 5.04 -3.16 27.99
C THR A 25 4.92 -3.08 26.47
N ASN A 26 4.96 -4.26 25.85
CA ASN A 26 5.06 -4.47 24.41
C ASN A 26 3.67 -4.36 23.73
N LEU A 27 2.88 -3.39 24.17
CA LEU A 27 1.51 -3.11 23.74
C LEU A 27 1.52 -2.07 22.61
N SER A 28 0.79 -2.32 21.52
CA SER A 28 0.60 -1.32 20.47
C SER A 28 -0.01 -0.04 21.07
N PRO A 29 0.41 1.16 20.63
CA PRO A 29 -0.13 2.42 21.13
C PRO A 29 -1.65 2.50 20.96
N LYS A 30 -2.31 3.28 21.83
CA LYS A 30 -3.75 3.53 21.74
C LYS A 30 -4.05 4.40 20.51
N LYS A 31 -5.05 4.02 19.71
CA LYS A 31 -5.47 4.81 18.53
C LYS A 31 -5.86 6.24 18.94
N PRO A 32 -5.23 7.29 18.40
CA PRO A 32 -5.56 8.68 18.68
C PRO A 32 -6.89 9.13 18.05
N PRO A 33 -7.49 10.25 18.50
CA PRO A 33 -8.79 10.71 18.05
C PRO A 33 -8.84 11.13 16.57
N TRP A 34 -7.72 11.60 15.99
CA TRP A 34 -7.65 12.03 14.59
C TRP A 34 -7.70 10.87 13.57
N LEU A 35 -7.73 9.62 14.02
CA LEU A 35 -7.95 8.43 13.19
C LEU A 35 -9.40 7.93 13.22
N LYS A 36 -10.33 8.71 13.79
CA LYS A 36 -11.76 8.37 13.83
C LYS A 36 -12.41 8.64 12.47
N VAL A 37 -13.01 7.62 11.87
CA VAL A 37 -13.78 7.71 10.61
C VAL A 37 -15.27 7.46 10.84
N SER A 38 -16.09 7.94 9.90
CA SER A 38 -17.52 7.64 9.83
C SER A 38 -17.76 6.17 9.48
N PHE A 39 -18.88 5.61 9.97
CA PHE A 39 -19.27 4.25 9.60
C PHE A 39 -19.69 4.19 8.11
N PRO A 40 -19.29 3.17 7.34
CA PRO A 40 -19.63 3.09 5.92
C PRO A 40 -21.12 2.81 5.70
N GLY A 41 -21.73 3.53 4.75
CA GLY A 41 -23.14 3.43 4.41
C GLY A 41 -23.50 4.30 3.21
N GLY A 42 -24.78 4.35 2.85
CA GLY A 42 -25.29 5.08 1.68
C GLY A 42 -25.66 4.17 0.51
N GLU A 43 -26.44 4.71 -0.43
CA GLU A 43 -26.96 3.96 -1.59
C GLU A 43 -25.82 3.50 -2.51
N ARG A 44 -24.90 4.41 -2.88
CA ARG A 44 -23.80 4.10 -3.80
C ARG A 44 -22.83 3.08 -3.19
N TYR A 45 -22.49 3.22 -1.89
CA TYR A 45 -21.75 2.19 -1.16
C TYR A 45 -22.44 0.82 -1.23
N SER A 46 -23.74 0.76 -0.94
CA SER A 46 -24.51 -0.50 -0.90
C SER A 46 -24.64 -1.14 -2.29
N TRP A 47 -24.80 -0.32 -3.33
CA TRP A 47 -24.85 -0.77 -4.71
C TRP A 47 -23.50 -1.30 -5.19
N ILE A 48 -22.38 -0.59 -4.94
CA ILE A 48 -21.03 -1.07 -5.29
C ILE A 48 -20.75 -2.41 -4.59
N LYS A 49 -21.06 -2.51 -3.29
CA LYS A 49 -20.90 -3.75 -2.52
C LYS A 49 -21.61 -4.94 -3.16
N LYS A 50 -22.88 -4.74 -3.54
CA LYS A 50 -23.71 -5.78 -4.17
C LYS A 50 -23.19 -6.14 -5.56
N SER A 51 -22.78 -5.17 -6.37
CA SER A 51 -22.25 -5.39 -7.72
C SER A 51 -20.95 -6.19 -7.70
N SER A 52 -19.96 -5.79 -6.88
CA SER A 52 -18.69 -6.51 -6.74
C SER A 52 -18.90 -7.96 -6.27
N ALA A 53 -19.74 -8.17 -5.25
CA ALA A 53 -20.05 -9.49 -4.73
C ALA A 53 -20.76 -10.39 -5.77
N ASN A 54 -21.74 -9.86 -6.51
CA ASN A 54 -22.45 -10.61 -7.55
C ASN A 54 -21.53 -11.06 -8.70
N LEU A 55 -20.59 -10.20 -9.09
CA LEU A 55 -19.64 -10.45 -10.19
C LEU A 55 -18.35 -11.13 -9.74
N LYS A 56 -18.22 -11.46 -8.44
CA LYS A 56 -17.04 -12.07 -7.81
C LYS A 56 -15.74 -11.26 -8.01
N LEU A 57 -15.86 -9.93 -8.08
CA LEU A 57 -14.71 -9.03 -8.15
C LEU A 57 -14.24 -8.68 -6.74
N SER A 58 -12.93 -8.73 -6.51
CA SER A 58 -12.33 -8.31 -5.26
C SER A 58 -12.10 -6.79 -5.25
N THR A 59 -12.25 -6.15 -4.08
CA THR A 59 -11.86 -4.75 -3.90
C THR A 59 -10.82 -4.66 -2.78
N VAL A 60 -9.74 -3.90 -2.99
CA VAL A 60 -8.77 -3.68 -1.89
C VAL A 60 -9.42 -2.86 -0.77
N CYS A 61 -10.49 -2.11 -1.07
CA CYS A 61 -11.28 -1.39 -0.07
C CYS A 61 -11.84 -2.34 1.00
N GLU A 62 -12.32 -3.53 0.61
CA GLU A 62 -12.83 -4.55 1.52
C GLU A 62 -11.72 -5.44 2.08
N GLU A 63 -10.85 -6.00 1.23
CA GLU A 63 -9.80 -6.94 1.68
C GLU A 63 -8.71 -6.28 2.56
N ALA A 64 -8.46 -4.97 2.38
CA ALA A 64 -7.58 -4.18 3.26
C ALA A 64 -8.30 -3.56 4.48
N ASN A 65 -9.60 -3.84 4.69
CA ASN A 65 -10.43 -3.23 5.73
C ASN A 65 -10.31 -1.69 5.74
N CYS A 66 -10.40 -1.06 4.56
CA CYS A 66 -10.04 0.34 4.38
C CYS A 66 -10.99 1.27 5.17
N PRO A 67 -10.49 2.16 6.04
CA PRO A 67 -11.33 3.06 6.83
C PRO A 67 -12.10 4.08 5.96
N ASN A 68 -11.66 4.31 4.73
CA ASN A 68 -12.21 5.32 3.82
C ASN A 68 -13.26 4.76 2.86
N ILE A 69 -13.59 3.46 2.91
CA ILE A 69 -14.44 2.79 1.92
C ILE A 69 -15.77 3.51 1.66
N GLY A 70 -16.44 3.97 2.71
CA GLY A 70 -17.70 4.72 2.58
C GLY A 70 -17.53 6.10 1.93
N GLU A 71 -16.40 6.78 2.14
CA GLU A 71 -16.16 8.11 1.58
C GLU A 71 -15.73 8.05 0.10
N CYS A 72 -14.88 7.08 -0.24
CA CYS A 72 -14.42 6.81 -1.60
C CYS A 72 -15.60 6.36 -2.49
N TRP A 73 -16.33 5.33 -2.07
CA TRP A 73 -17.40 4.73 -2.88
C TRP A 73 -18.58 5.68 -3.12
N ASN A 74 -19.00 6.44 -2.12
CA ASN A 74 -19.99 7.50 -2.33
C ASN A 74 -19.43 8.68 -3.12
N GLY A 75 -18.12 8.96 -2.97
CA GLY A 75 -17.39 10.00 -3.70
C GLY A 75 -17.20 9.75 -5.19
N GLY A 76 -17.54 8.56 -5.71
CA GLY A 76 -17.43 8.25 -7.13
C GLY A 76 -16.06 7.72 -7.57
N THR A 77 -15.35 7.05 -6.66
CA THR A 77 -14.13 6.28 -6.95
C THR A 77 -14.19 4.89 -6.29
N ALA A 78 -13.49 3.92 -6.87
CA ALA A 78 -13.32 2.59 -6.32
C ALA A 78 -11.99 1.96 -6.77
N THR A 79 -11.46 1.06 -5.94
CA THR A 79 -10.22 0.34 -6.21
C THR A 79 -10.47 -1.15 -6.31
N PHE A 80 -10.40 -1.68 -7.53
CA PHE A 80 -10.55 -3.11 -7.80
C PHE A 80 -9.22 -3.83 -7.65
N MET A 81 -9.26 -5.01 -7.05
CA MET A 81 -8.11 -5.90 -6.92
C MET A 81 -8.28 -7.05 -7.92
N LEU A 82 -7.44 -7.07 -8.95
CA LEU A 82 -7.42 -8.09 -9.99
C LEU A 82 -6.70 -9.34 -9.52
N MET A 83 -6.98 -10.46 -10.20
CA MET A 83 -6.35 -11.77 -9.97
C MET A 83 -6.71 -12.43 -8.63
N GLY A 84 -7.80 -11.97 -8.00
CA GLY A 84 -8.38 -12.52 -6.76
C GLY A 84 -7.90 -11.85 -5.47
N ASP A 85 -8.09 -12.56 -4.36
CA ASP A 85 -7.88 -12.09 -2.98
C ASP A 85 -6.67 -12.72 -2.28
N THR A 86 -5.89 -13.50 -3.01
CA THR A 86 -4.85 -14.38 -2.49
C THR A 86 -3.54 -14.22 -3.27
N CYS A 87 -2.52 -13.75 -2.58
CA CYS A 87 -1.23 -13.32 -3.08
C CYS A 87 -0.15 -14.41 -2.92
N THR A 88 0.84 -14.46 -3.84
CA THR A 88 2.04 -15.30 -3.69
C THR A 88 3.05 -14.74 -2.68
N ARG A 89 2.83 -13.52 -2.19
CA ARG A 89 3.72 -12.79 -1.26
C ARG A 89 3.09 -12.54 0.10
N GLY A 90 3.95 -12.32 1.09
CA GLY A 90 3.62 -12.20 2.52
C GLY A 90 4.10 -10.91 3.16
N CYS A 91 3.83 -9.76 2.54
CA CYS A 91 4.16 -8.44 3.09
C CYS A 91 3.53 -8.26 4.49
N ARG A 92 4.35 -7.97 5.51
CA ARG A 92 3.94 -8.05 6.92
C ARG A 92 2.99 -6.94 7.39
N PHE A 93 2.76 -5.94 6.55
CA PHE A 93 1.76 -4.88 6.74
C PHE A 93 0.39 -5.20 6.11
N CYS A 94 0.34 -6.12 5.14
CA CYS A 94 -0.81 -6.31 4.25
C CYS A 94 -1.74 -7.42 4.76
N SER A 95 -3.06 -7.20 4.69
CA SER A 95 -4.09 -8.17 5.14
C SER A 95 -4.65 -9.08 4.06
N VAL A 96 -4.24 -8.90 2.81
CA VAL A 96 -4.56 -9.81 1.70
C VAL A 96 -4.05 -11.22 2.05
N LYS A 97 -4.80 -12.26 1.67
CA LYS A 97 -4.44 -13.65 2.00
C LYS A 97 -3.16 -14.03 1.27
N SER A 98 -2.34 -14.90 1.85
CA SER A 98 -1.13 -15.42 1.20
C SER A 98 -1.21 -16.93 0.99
N ALA A 99 -0.92 -17.40 -0.22
CA ALA A 99 -0.77 -18.82 -0.54
C ALA A 99 0.30 -19.01 -1.62
N LYS A 100 1.08 -20.10 -1.53
CA LYS A 100 2.13 -20.40 -2.52
C LYS A 100 1.55 -20.59 -3.93
N ASN A 101 0.40 -21.26 -4.00
CA ASN A 101 -0.34 -21.54 -5.23
C ASN A 101 -1.77 -21.00 -5.07
N PRO A 102 -2.06 -19.75 -5.50
CA PRO A 102 -3.42 -19.21 -5.52
C PRO A 102 -4.32 -19.97 -6.51
N GLY A 103 -5.61 -19.59 -6.55
CA GLY A 103 -6.53 -20.09 -7.58
C GLY A 103 -6.12 -19.70 -9.00
N ALA A 104 -6.60 -20.45 -9.98
CA ALA A 104 -6.48 -20.08 -11.39
C ALA A 104 -7.13 -18.70 -11.66
N LEU A 105 -6.60 -17.94 -12.62
CA LEU A 105 -7.20 -16.69 -13.05
C LEU A 105 -8.60 -16.92 -13.64
N ASP A 106 -9.54 -16.05 -13.31
CA ASP A 106 -10.87 -16.01 -13.94
C ASP A 106 -10.75 -15.36 -15.32
N SER A 107 -10.93 -16.14 -16.39
CA SER A 107 -10.78 -15.67 -17.78
C SER A 107 -11.72 -14.51 -18.14
N GLU A 108 -12.83 -14.39 -17.42
CA GLU A 108 -13.88 -13.40 -17.60
C GLU A 108 -13.71 -12.16 -16.70
N GLU A 109 -12.75 -12.15 -15.77
CA GLU A 109 -12.46 -10.97 -14.92
C GLU A 109 -12.31 -9.66 -15.75
N PRO A 110 -11.61 -9.63 -16.90
CA PRO A 110 -11.53 -8.42 -17.73
C PRO A 110 -12.88 -7.91 -18.24
N MET A 111 -13.84 -8.81 -18.51
CA MET A 111 -15.17 -8.45 -19.00
C MET A 111 -16.08 -8.02 -17.86
N LYS A 112 -16.07 -8.77 -16.74
CA LYS A 112 -16.79 -8.44 -15.50
C LYS A 112 -16.38 -7.09 -14.94
N LEU A 113 -15.07 -6.80 -14.92
CA LEU A 113 -14.53 -5.50 -14.53
C LEU A 113 -15.05 -4.39 -15.44
N ALA A 114 -14.93 -4.55 -16.75
CA ALA A 114 -15.34 -3.54 -17.72
C ALA A 114 -16.84 -3.23 -17.66
N GLU A 115 -17.69 -4.26 -17.50
CA GLU A 115 -19.13 -4.09 -17.27
C GLU A 115 -19.41 -3.37 -15.95
N THR A 116 -18.73 -3.77 -14.87
CA THR A 116 -18.88 -3.13 -13.54
C THR A 116 -18.54 -1.66 -13.63
N VAL A 117 -17.34 -1.32 -14.08
CA VAL A 117 -16.82 0.05 -14.15
C VAL A 117 -17.73 0.94 -15.01
N LYS A 118 -18.23 0.42 -16.14
CA LYS A 118 -19.23 1.11 -16.97
C LYS A 118 -20.51 1.41 -16.21
N ASN A 119 -21.05 0.44 -15.48
CA ASN A 119 -22.28 0.59 -14.70
C ASN A 119 -22.11 1.49 -13.46
N MET A 120 -20.90 1.64 -12.93
CA MET A 120 -20.63 2.46 -11.74
C MET A 120 -20.70 3.97 -11.99
N ASN A 121 -20.63 4.42 -13.25
CA ASN A 121 -20.56 5.83 -13.64
C ASN A 121 -19.52 6.62 -12.81
N LEU A 122 -18.31 6.06 -12.71
CA LEU A 122 -17.14 6.75 -12.16
C LEU A 122 -16.46 7.56 -13.27
N LYS A 123 -15.55 8.46 -12.89
CA LYS A 123 -14.66 9.17 -13.82
C LYS A 123 -13.21 8.68 -13.75
N TYR A 124 -12.90 8.04 -12.62
CA TYR A 124 -11.58 7.53 -12.27
C TYR A 124 -11.77 6.16 -11.61
N VAL A 125 -10.91 5.21 -11.93
CA VAL A 125 -10.85 3.90 -11.28
C VAL A 125 -9.40 3.53 -11.02
N VAL A 126 -9.14 2.99 -9.83
CA VAL A 126 -7.83 2.41 -9.53
C VAL A 126 -7.92 0.90 -9.70
N LEU A 127 -7.01 0.33 -10.47
CA LEU A 127 -6.79 -1.09 -10.57
C LEU A 127 -5.52 -1.42 -9.79
N THR A 128 -5.61 -2.37 -8.86
CA THR A 128 -4.46 -2.95 -8.14
C THR A 128 -4.50 -4.46 -8.31
N THR A 129 -3.44 -5.17 -7.92
CA THR A 129 -3.43 -6.64 -7.97
C THR A 129 -2.83 -7.25 -6.72
N VAL A 130 -3.03 -8.56 -6.59
CA VAL A 130 -2.12 -9.41 -5.81
C VAL A 130 -0.87 -9.74 -6.64
N ASP A 131 0.24 -10.11 -6.01
CA ASP A 131 1.37 -10.73 -6.70
C ASP A 131 1.01 -12.16 -7.13
N ARG A 132 1.45 -12.55 -8.33
CA ARG A 132 1.22 -13.85 -8.96
C ARG A 132 2.52 -14.47 -9.47
N ASP A 133 3.50 -14.62 -8.57
CA ASP A 133 4.80 -15.24 -8.86
C ASP A 133 4.69 -16.72 -9.31
N ASP A 134 3.49 -17.31 -9.25
CA ASP A 134 3.17 -18.65 -9.75
C ASP A 134 2.90 -18.68 -11.27
N LEU A 135 2.69 -17.53 -11.90
CA LEU A 135 2.42 -17.39 -13.34
C LEU A 135 3.70 -17.01 -14.11
N PRO A 136 3.94 -17.57 -15.33
CA PRO A 136 5.14 -17.26 -16.12
C PRO A 136 5.32 -15.78 -16.48
N ASP A 137 4.23 -15.04 -16.66
CA ASP A 137 4.22 -13.60 -16.94
C ASP A 137 3.86 -12.76 -15.70
N GLN A 138 3.81 -13.38 -14.51
CA GLN A 138 3.34 -12.80 -13.26
C GLN A 138 1.96 -12.12 -13.36
N GLY A 139 1.13 -12.51 -14.34
CA GLY A 139 -0.19 -11.93 -14.60
C GLY A 139 -0.20 -10.65 -15.46
N ALA A 140 0.95 -10.17 -15.95
CA ALA A 140 1.05 -8.90 -16.69
C ALA A 140 0.12 -8.84 -17.92
N SER A 141 -0.01 -9.94 -18.68
CA SER A 141 -0.89 -10.01 -19.85
C SER A 141 -2.37 -9.91 -19.47
N HIS A 142 -2.75 -10.43 -18.30
CA HIS A 142 -4.12 -10.40 -17.77
C HIS A 142 -4.48 -9.00 -17.27
N ILE A 143 -3.58 -8.34 -16.54
CA ILE A 143 -3.73 -6.92 -16.14
C ILE A 143 -3.92 -6.04 -17.38
N ALA A 144 -3.08 -6.22 -18.39
CA ALA A 144 -3.17 -5.48 -19.64
C ALA A 144 -4.49 -5.77 -20.42
N ARG A 145 -5.08 -6.97 -20.28
CA ARG A 145 -6.45 -7.26 -20.78
C ARG A 145 -7.50 -6.49 -19.98
N CYS A 146 -7.45 -6.49 -18.65
CA CYS A 146 -8.37 -5.75 -17.79
C CYS A 146 -8.41 -4.25 -18.12
N ILE A 147 -7.24 -3.62 -18.27
CA ILE A 147 -7.12 -2.20 -18.68
C ILE A 147 -7.80 -1.98 -20.04
N ARG A 148 -7.43 -2.75 -21.08
CA ARG A 148 -7.96 -2.57 -22.43
C ARG A 148 -9.46 -2.86 -22.55
N CYS A 149 -10.00 -3.84 -21.83
CA CYS A 149 -11.44 -4.09 -21.80
C CYS A 149 -12.19 -2.93 -21.14
N THR A 150 -11.65 -2.39 -20.04
CA THR A 150 -12.24 -1.25 -19.31
C THR A 150 -12.25 0.01 -20.19
N GLN A 151 -11.13 0.35 -20.84
CA GLN A 151 -11.04 1.47 -21.79
C GLN A 151 -12.05 1.34 -22.95
N ARG A 152 -12.24 0.12 -23.49
CA ARG A 152 -13.21 -0.13 -24.57
C ARG A 152 -14.67 0.03 -24.11
N ALA A 153 -14.98 -0.37 -22.88
CA ALA A 153 -16.32 -0.25 -22.32
C ALA A 153 -16.65 1.16 -21.82
N SER A 154 -15.63 1.95 -21.46
CA SER A 154 -15.75 3.31 -20.91
C SER A 154 -14.59 4.19 -21.38
N PRO A 155 -14.64 4.76 -22.60
CA PRO A 155 -13.52 5.50 -23.20
C PRO A 155 -13.07 6.73 -22.40
N ASP A 156 -13.98 7.40 -21.69
CA ASP A 156 -13.69 8.59 -20.87
C ASP A 156 -13.15 8.26 -19.47
N MET A 157 -13.03 6.97 -19.11
CA MET A 157 -12.56 6.51 -17.81
C MET A 157 -11.05 6.69 -17.67
N LEU A 158 -10.62 7.43 -16.65
CA LEU A 158 -9.22 7.44 -16.27
C LEU A 158 -8.91 6.21 -15.42
N ILE A 159 -7.85 5.49 -15.79
CA ILE A 159 -7.40 4.28 -15.09
C ILE A 159 -6.03 4.55 -14.46
N GLU A 160 -5.96 4.43 -13.14
CA GLU A 160 -4.67 4.30 -12.43
C GLU A 160 -4.36 2.81 -12.24
N MET A 161 -3.15 2.40 -12.62
CA MET A 161 -2.69 1.03 -12.44
C MET A 161 -1.63 0.97 -11.34
N LEU A 162 -2.02 0.53 -10.14
CA LEU A 162 -1.11 0.18 -9.05
C LEU A 162 -0.61 -1.26 -9.23
N MET A 163 0.55 -1.40 -9.86
CA MET A 163 1.10 -2.69 -10.28
C MET A 163 2.12 -3.26 -9.27
N PRO A 164 2.32 -4.59 -9.25
CA PRO A 164 3.44 -5.21 -8.54
C PRO A 164 4.80 -4.81 -9.16
N ASP A 165 5.90 -5.21 -8.53
CA ASP A 165 7.25 -4.96 -9.05
C ASP A 165 7.65 -5.88 -10.21
N PHE A 166 6.86 -6.92 -10.50
CA PHE A 166 7.18 -7.99 -11.45
C PHE A 166 8.59 -8.60 -11.27
N GLN A 167 9.14 -8.57 -10.04
CA GLN A 167 10.53 -8.95 -9.72
C GLN A 167 11.58 -8.18 -10.54
N GLY A 168 11.27 -6.94 -10.93
CA GLY A 168 12.15 -6.10 -11.77
C GLY A 168 12.17 -6.45 -13.25
N ILE A 169 11.36 -7.41 -13.73
CA ILE A 169 11.35 -7.85 -15.13
C ILE A 169 10.68 -6.78 -16.00
N THR A 170 11.52 -5.95 -16.65
CA THR A 170 11.07 -4.77 -17.42
C THR A 170 10.14 -5.11 -18.58
N GLU A 171 10.25 -6.29 -19.18
CA GLU A 171 9.38 -6.77 -20.25
C GLU A 171 7.92 -6.94 -19.78
N LEU A 172 7.71 -7.29 -18.50
CA LEU A 172 6.39 -7.40 -17.89
C LEU A 172 5.84 -6.01 -17.55
N VAL A 173 6.68 -5.12 -17.01
CA VAL A 173 6.34 -3.70 -16.81
C VAL A 173 5.91 -3.04 -18.13
N GLN A 174 6.64 -3.31 -19.22
CA GLN A 174 6.34 -2.75 -20.54
C GLN A 174 4.98 -3.19 -21.08
N GLN A 175 4.46 -4.39 -20.73
CA GLN A 175 3.10 -4.79 -21.10
C GLN A 175 2.04 -3.90 -20.47
N ILE A 176 2.28 -3.40 -19.25
CA ILE A 176 1.38 -2.47 -18.54
C ILE A 176 1.44 -1.08 -19.18
N ILE A 177 2.65 -0.58 -19.48
CA ILE A 177 2.85 0.68 -20.21
C ILE A 177 2.13 0.63 -21.57
N ASN A 178 2.26 -0.48 -22.29
CA ASN A 178 1.61 -0.69 -23.60
C ASN A 178 0.07 -0.74 -23.51
N ALA A 179 -0.51 -0.97 -22.33
CA ALA A 179 -1.95 -0.87 -22.09
C ALA A 179 -2.42 0.58 -21.85
N ARG A 180 -1.49 1.55 -21.70
CA ARG A 180 -1.73 2.99 -21.57
C ARG A 180 -2.76 3.35 -20.48
N PRO A 181 -2.59 2.92 -19.22
CA PRO A 181 -3.32 3.54 -18.11
C PRO A 181 -2.95 5.03 -18.01
N ALA A 182 -3.83 5.83 -17.41
CA ALA A 182 -3.66 7.27 -17.24
C ALA A 182 -2.61 7.62 -16.17
N VAL A 183 -2.42 6.73 -15.19
CA VAL A 183 -1.34 6.79 -14.18
C VAL A 183 -0.74 5.40 -13.99
N LEU A 184 0.59 5.35 -13.90
CA LEU A 184 1.40 4.16 -13.63
C LEU A 184 1.94 4.24 -12.20
N ALA A 185 1.44 3.39 -11.30
CA ALA A 185 1.76 3.46 -9.88
C ALA A 185 2.49 2.20 -9.38
N HIS A 186 3.53 2.38 -8.57
CA HIS A 186 4.16 1.30 -7.81
C HIS A 186 4.60 1.83 -6.44
N ASN A 187 4.23 1.12 -5.37
CA ASN A 187 4.47 1.59 -4.02
C ASN A 187 5.84 1.18 -3.47
N LEU A 188 6.61 2.15 -2.96
CA LEU A 188 7.83 1.89 -2.19
C LEU A 188 7.52 1.39 -0.76
N GLU A 189 6.37 1.81 -0.23
CA GLU A 189 5.74 1.47 1.05
C GLU A 189 6.47 1.91 2.32
N THR A 190 7.80 1.81 2.37
CA THR A 190 8.59 2.18 3.54
C THR A 190 10.03 2.55 3.15
N VAL A 191 10.83 2.90 4.15
CA VAL A 191 12.22 3.28 3.99
C VAL A 191 13.14 2.07 3.74
N ARG A 192 14.34 2.35 3.21
CA ARG A 192 15.34 1.35 2.82
C ARG A 192 15.68 0.35 3.93
N SER A 193 15.90 0.84 5.15
CA SER A 193 16.27 0.04 6.34
C SER A 193 15.17 -0.94 6.78
N LEU A 194 13.90 -0.54 6.64
CA LEU A 194 12.74 -1.33 7.07
C LEU A 194 12.17 -2.22 5.97
N THR A 195 12.52 -1.99 4.70
CA THR A 195 12.02 -2.79 3.57
C THR A 195 12.10 -4.32 3.80
N PRO A 196 13.23 -4.92 4.25
CA PRO A 196 13.31 -6.37 4.51
C PRO A 196 12.45 -6.85 5.68
N VAL A 197 12.01 -5.95 6.56
CA VAL A 197 11.20 -6.24 7.76
C VAL A 197 9.72 -6.02 7.47
N VAL A 198 9.38 -5.12 6.54
CA VAL A 198 8.02 -4.68 6.24
C VAL A 198 7.42 -5.41 5.05
N ARG A 199 8.18 -5.55 3.96
CA ARG A 199 7.75 -6.12 2.68
C ARG A 199 8.16 -7.61 2.60
N ASP A 200 7.64 -8.31 1.60
CA ASP A 200 8.11 -9.66 1.26
C ASP A 200 9.58 -9.60 0.79
N SER A 201 10.37 -10.65 1.02
CA SER A 201 11.80 -10.65 0.66
C SER A 201 12.08 -10.54 -0.85
N ARG A 202 11.08 -10.78 -1.71
CA ARG A 202 11.13 -10.54 -3.16
C ARG A 202 10.97 -9.06 -3.55
N ALA A 203 10.51 -8.20 -2.65
CA ALA A 203 10.16 -6.81 -2.91
C ALA A 203 11.26 -5.86 -2.43
N GLY A 204 12.33 -5.74 -3.21
CA GLY A 204 13.50 -4.90 -2.89
C GLY A 204 13.23 -3.39 -3.02
N TYR A 205 13.91 -2.58 -2.21
CA TYR A 205 13.80 -1.11 -2.25
C TYR A 205 14.33 -0.55 -3.58
N ASP A 206 15.56 -0.92 -3.97
CA ASP A 206 16.15 -0.47 -5.24
C ASP A 206 15.39 -1.04 -6.45
N GLN A 207 14.99 -2.31 -6.43
CA GLN A 207 14.11 -2.91 -7.44
C GLN A 207 12.81 -2.11 -7.64
N SER A 208 12.20 -1.60 -6.56
CA SER A 208 11.00 -0.76 -6.63
C SER A 208 11.29 0.59 -7.29
N LEU A 209 12.45 1.19 -6.99
CA LEU A 209 12.91 2.44 -7.58
C LEU A 209 13.29 2.26 -9.06
N GLU A 210 13.91 1.15 -9.44
CA GLU A 210 14.23 0.78 -10.83
C GLU A 210 12.96 0.59 -11.66
N VAL A 211 11.93 -0.07 -11.12
CA VAL A 211 10.61 -0.19 -11.75
C VAL A 211 9.99 1.20 -11.96
N LEU A 212 9.99 2.07 -10.95
CA LEU A 212 9.47 3.45 -11.06
C LEU A 212 10.27 4.29 -12.06
N HIS A 213 11.60 4.13 -12.10
CA HIS A 213 12.46 4.79 -13.07
C HIS A 213 12.13 4.34 -14.50
N TYR A 214 12.01 3.03 -14.71
CA TYR A 214 11.67 2.44 -16.00
C TYR A 214 10.31 2.95 -16.51
N LEU A 215 9.31 3.05 -15.63
CA LEU A 215 8.01 3.66 -15.97
C LEU A 215 8.17 5.07 -16.54
N LYS A 216 8.93 5.94 -15.87
CA LYS A 216 9.10 7.33 -16.29
C LYS A 216 9.94 7.47 -17.56
N GLN A 217 10.98 6.65 -17.72
CA GLN A 217 11.81 6.64 -18.94
C GLN A 217 11.04 6.09 -20.16
N SER A 218 10.30 5.00 -20.00
CA SER A 218 9.55 4.35 -21.10
C SER A 218 8.20 5.02 -21.40
N CYS A 219 7.70 5.88 -20.51
CA CYS A 219 6.50 6.68 -20.73
C CYS A 219 6.65 8.11 -20.13
N PRO A 220 7.44 9.00 -20.76
CA PRO A 220 7.73 10.33 -20.20
C PRO A 220 6.48 11.21 -20.03
N GLU A 221 5.56 11.14 -21.00
CA GLU A 221 4.24 11.79 -20.99
C GLU A 221 3.25 11.17 -19.99
N GLY A 222 3.58 9.99 -19.46
CA GLY A 222 2.79 9.30 -18.44
C GLY A 222 3.07 9.86 -17.05
N TYR A 223 2.02 9.91 -16.23
CA TYR A 223 2.16 10.23 -14.81
C TYR A 223 2.53 8.98 -14.02
N THR A 224 3.48 9.13 -13.11
CA THR A 224 3.98 8.09 -12.22
C THR A 224 3.65 8.40 -10.77
N LYS A 225 3.39 7.37 -9.96
CA LYS A 225 2.93 7.54 -8.58
C LYS A 225 3.49 6.49 -7.63
N SER A 226 3.72 6.88 -6.38
CA SER A 226 4.13 5.96 -5.31
C SER A 226 3.50 6.32 -3.95
N SER A 227 3.75 5.48 -2.95
CA SER A 227 3.33 5.72 -1.57
C SER A 227 4.39 5.38 -0.53
N LEU A 228 4.28 6.05 0.61
CA LEU A 228 4.97 5.74 1.85
C LEU A 228 3.95 5.58 2.99
N MET A 229 4.13 4.54 3.80
CA MET A 229 3.41 4.35 5.06
C MET A 229 4.32 4.73 6.23
N LEU A 230 3.79 5.55 7.13
CA LEU A 230 4.47 5.98 8.35
C LEU A 230 3.93 5.25 9.58
N GLY A 231 4.75 5.17 10.63
CA GLY A 231 4.43 4.50 11.89
C GLY A 231 4.84 3.02 11.95
N VAL A 232 5.73 2.56 11.06
CA VAL A 232 6.31 1.21 11.08
C VAL A 232 7.70 1.15 11.72
N GLY A 233 8.25 2.30 12.11
CA GLY A 233 9.51 2.44 12.87
C GLY A 233 10.54 3.36 12.21
N GLU A 234 10.18 3.97 11.08
CA GLU A 234 11.03 4.85 10.29
C GLU A 234 11.35 6.16 11.01
N SER A 235 12.56 6.68 10.82
CA SER A 235 12.90 8.05 11.24
C SER A 235 12.49 9.08 10.19
N ARG A 236 12.25 10.33 10.62
CA ARG A 236 11.96 11.47 9.71
C ARG A 236 13.06 11.65 8.65
N THR A 237 14.33 11.42 9.02
CA THR A 237 15.46 11.50 8.08
C THR A 237 15.37 10.44 6.98
N GLU A 238 15.04 9.19 7.33
CA GLU A 238 14.86 8.13 6.35
C GLU A 238 13.61 8.34 5.48
N THR A 239 12.53 8.89 6.05
CA THR A 239 11.33 9.29 5.30
C THR A 239 11.68 10.34 4.23
N LEU A 240 12.41 11.39 4.61
CA LEU A 240 12.85 12.42 3.66
C LEU A 240 13.81 11.84 2.60
N GLN A 241 14.71 10.93 2.99
CA GLN A 241 15.56 10.26 2.01
C GLN A 241 14.76 9.44 0.99
N ALA A 242 13.70 8.75 1.44
CA ALA A 242 12.83 8.00 0.55
C ALA A 242 12.01 8.91 -0.39
N MET A 243 11.58 10.08 0.08
CA MET A 243 10.94 11.09 -0.77
C MET A 243 11.90 11.63 -1.84
N GLU A 244 13.14 11.93 -1.47
CA GLU A 244 14.18 12.33 -2.43
C GLU A 244 14.47 11.23 -3.45
N ASP A 245 14.58 9.97 -3.02
CA ASP A 245 14.87 8.83 -3.89
C ASP A 245 13.75 8.62 -4.92
N LEU A 246 12.49 8.74 -4.48
CA LEU A 246 11.32 8.73 -5.36
C LEU A 246 11.34 9.88 -6.38
N ARG A 247 11.75 11.09 -5.97
CA ARG A 247 11.94 12.21 -6.91
C ARG A 247 13.06 11.97 -7.91
N LYS A 248 14.21 11.45 -7.46
CA LYS A 248 15.37 11.16 -8.32
C LYS A 248 15.02 10.19 -9.46
N VAL A 249 14.17 9.20 -9.21
CA VAL A 249 13.71 8.27 -10.26
C VAL A 249 12.57 8.80 -11.13
N GLY A 250 12.01 9.97 -10.78
CA GLY A 250 11.05 10.70 -11.60
C GLY A 250 9.58 10.57 -11.18
N VAL A 251 9.28 10.12 -9.95
CA VAL A 251 7.90 9.99 -9.46
C VAL A 251 7.19 11.35 -9.40
N ASP A 252 6.08 11.47 -10.13
CA ASP A 252 5.30 12.72 -10.23
C ASP A 252 4.40 12.94 -8.99
N PHE A 253 3.69 11.90 -8.55
CA PHE A 253 2.73 11.97 -7.43
C PHE A 253 3.13 11.11 -6.24
N LEU A 254 3.00 11.65 -5.03
CA LEU A 254 3.27 10.93 -3.78
C LEU A 254 2.04 10.88 -2.88
N THR A 255 1.83 9.73 -2.23
CA THR A 255 0.89 9.60 -1.12
C THR A 255 1.60 9.18 0.16
N ILE A 256 1.35 9.87 1.28
CA ILE A 256 1.96 9.59 2.58
C ILE A 256 0.85 9.36 3.61
N GLY A 257 0.78 8.16 4.18
CA GLY A 257 -0.32 7.75 5.06
C GLY A 257 0.12 7.05 6.34
N GLN A 258 -0.72 7.05 7.38
CA GLN A 258 -0.47 6.27 8.59
C GLN A 258 -0.71 4.77 8.34
N TYR A 259 0.28 3.94 8.64
CA TYR A 259 0.12 2.50 8.78
C TYR A 259 -0.88 2.19 9.91
N LEU A 260 -1.93 1.44 9.57
CA LEU A 260 -2.90 0.92 10.55
C LEU A 260 -2.80 -0.61 10.55
N GLN A 261 -2.33 -1.17 11.67
CA GLN A 261 -2.22 -2.62 11.85
C GLN A 261 -3.57 -3.32 11.58
N PRO A 262 -3.67 -4.19 10.55
CA PRO A 262 -4.95 -4.84 10.21
C PRO A 262 -5.38 -5.88 11.25
N SER A 263 -4.42 -6.60 11.83
CA SER A 263 -4.67 -7.56 12.91
C SER A 263 -3.40 -7.80 13.73
N ARG A 264 -3.53 -8.41 14.91
CA ARG A 264 -2.40 -8.73 15.83
C ARG A 264 -1.29 -9.61 15.23
N LYS A 265 -1.50 -10.22 14.05
CA LYS A 265 -0.48 -11.03 13.34
C LYS A 265 0.45 -10.18 12.47
N HIS A 266 0.03 -8.98 12.09
CA HIS A 266 0.78 -8.03 11.25
C HIS A 266 1.74 -7.20 12.11
N LEU A 267 2.61 -6.43 11.47
CA LEU A 267 3.52 -5.48 12.13
C LEU A 267 2.78 -4.63 13.17
N LYS A 268 3.43 -4.32 14.28
CA LYS A 268 2.91 -3.36 15.25
C LYS A 268 2.98 -1.95 14.63
N VAL A 269 2.09 -1.08 15.10
CA VAL A 269 2.27 0.35 14.90
C VAL A 269 3.29 0.80 15.94
N GLU A 270 4.43 1.32 15.49
CA GLU A 270 5.47 1.87 16.38
C GLU A 270 5.12 3.29 16.83
N LYS A 271 4.57 4.11 15.91
CA LYS A 271 4.16 5.49 16.14
C LYS A 271 2.83 5.79 15.42
N TYR A 272 1.93 6.50 16.09
CA TYR A 272 0.90 7.26 15.37
C TYR A 272 1.42 8.67 15.13
N VAL A 273 1.65 8.99 13.87
CA VAL A 273 2.14 10.29 13.41
C VAL A 273 1.05 11.35 13.59
N HIS A 274 1.45 12.54 14.04
CA HIS A 274 0.56 13.67 14.25
C HIS A 274 0.19 14.33 12.91
N PRO A 275 -1.03 14.86 12.71
CA PRO A 275 -1.42 15.51 11.46
C PRO A 275 -0.40 16.55 10.96
N ASP A 276 0.11 17.41 11.84
CA ASP A 276 1.07 18.46 11.48
C ASP A 276 2.35 17.92 10.82
N GLU A 277 2.80 16.71 11.19
CA GLU A 277 3.98 16.06 10.59
C GLU A 277 3.68 15.57 9.17
N PHE A 278 2.42 15.21 8.86
CA PHE A 278 1.98 14.97 7.49
C PHE A 278 1.92 16.28 6.68
N ASP A 279 1.42 17.36 7.27
CA ASP A 279 1.35 18.68 6.61
C ASP A 279 2.74 19.24 6.28
N GLU A 280 3.72 19.06 7.19
CA GLU A 280 5.13 19.34 6.92
C GLU A 280 5.67 18.53 5.73
N LEU A 281 5.39 17.23 5.68
CA LEU A 281 5.87 16.35 4.60
C LEU A 281 5.24 16.70 3.25
N ALA A 282 4.00 17.18 3.21
CA ALA A 282 3.40 17.72 1.98
C ALA A 282 4.21 18.93 1.47
N GLN A 283 4.40 19.94 2.33
CA GLN A 283 5.14 21.15 1.98
C GLN A 283 6.60 20.89 1.59
N LEU A 284 7.23 19.86 2.18
CA LEU A 284 8.59 19.45 1.83
C LEU A 284 8.61 18.72 0.48
N GLY A 285 7.63 17.86 0.20
CA GLY A 285 7.53 17.19 -1.09
C GLY A 285 7.21 18.16 -2.25
N ASP A 286 6.37 19.16 -2.03
CA ASP A 286 6.14 20.25 -3.00
C ASP A 286 7.45 20.99 -3.32
N LYS A 287 8.29 21.26 -2.31
CA LYS A 287 9.64 21.85 -2.49
C LYS A 287 10.64 20.92 -3.17
N MET A 288 10.48 19.61 -3.04
CA MET A 288 11.23 18.60 -3.82
C MET A 288 10.67 18.45 -5.26
N GLY A 289 9.62 19.19 -5.62
CA GLY A 289 9.05 19.22 -6.95
C GLY A 289 8.26 17.96 -7.33
N PHE A 290 7.57 17.31 -6.38
CA PHE A 290 6.43 16.47 -6.75
C PHE A 290 5.35 17.36 -7.38
N GLU A 291 4.59 16.83 -8.34
CA GLU A 291 3.43 17.53 -8.93
C GLU A 291 2.28 17.67 -7.92
N TYR A 292 2.13 16.67 -7.04
CA TYR A 292 1.21 16.72 -5.90
C TYR A 292 1.59 15.69 -4.82
N VAL A 293 1.48 16.09 -3.55
CA VAL A 293 1.63 15.20 -2.40
C VAL A 293 0.34 15.15 -1.58
N ALA A 294 -0.35 14.01 -1.63
CA ALA A 294 -1.42 13.73 -0.67
C ALA A 294 -0.78 13.21 0.63
N SER A 295 -0.78 14.00 1.69
CA SER A 295 -0.21 13.62 2.98
C SER A 295 -1.29 13.67 4.05
N GLY A 296 -1.41 12.64 4.89
CA GLY A 296 -2.32 12.68 6.03
C GLY A 296 -2.59 11.31 6.67
N PRO A 297 -3.05 11.27 7.94
CA PRO A 297 -3.21 10.01 8.67
C PRO A 297 -4.11 8.98 7.97
N LEU A 298 -5.18 9.44 7.31
CA LEU A 298 -6.12 8.57 6.60
C LEU A 298 -5.78 8.39 5.10
N VAL A 299 -4.75 9.05 4.57
CA VAL A 299 -4.37 8.93 3.15
C VAL A 299 -3.91 7.50 2.84
N ARG A 300 -4.19 7.05 1.62
CA ARG A 300 -3.84 5.76 1.02
C ARG A 300 -3.42 6.01 -0.42
N SER A 301 -2.77 5.04 -1.07
CA SER A 301 -2.38 5.16 -2.49
C SER A 301 -3.57 5.50 -3.39
N SER A 302 -4.70 4.82 -3.19
CA SER A 302 -6.01 5.14 -3.80
C SER A 302 -6.90 6.00 -2.88
N TYR A 303 -6.37 7.16 -2.47
CA TYR A 303 -7.18 8.15 -1.77
C TYR A 303 -7.67 9.23 -2.72
N LYS A 304 -9.00 9.37 -2.74
CA LYS A 304 -9.83 10.29 -3.53
C LYS A 304 -9.29 11.71 -3.72
N ALA A 305 -8.59 12.29 -2.73
CA ALA A 305 -7.99 13.62 -2.87
C ALA A 305 -6.91 13.67 -3.96
N ALA A 306 -6.03 12.66 -4.02
CA ALA A 306 -5.05 12.53 -5.09
C ALA A 306 -5.74 12.30 -6.44
N GLU A 307 -6.72 11.40 -6.48
CA GLU A 307 -7.45 11.03 -7.69
C GLU A 307 -8.18 12.23 -8.31
N PHE A 308 -8.79 13.11 -7.51
CA PHE A 308 -9.40 14.35 -8.02
C PHE A 308 -8.40 15.37 -8.54
N TYR A 309 -7.24 15.54 -7.88
CA TYR A 309 -6.18 16.41 -8.39
C TYR A 309 -5.69 15.88 -9.75
N ILE A 310 -5.42 14.58 -9.83
CA ILE A 310 -4.94 13.89 -11.03
C ILE A 310 -5.98 13.96 -12.16
N GLU A 311 -7.26 13.69 -11.89
CA GLU A 311 -8.34 13.84 -12.87
C GLU A 311 -8.35 15.26 -13.45
N ARG A 312 -8.30 16.28 -12.59
CA ARG A 312 -8.28 17.68 -13.02
C ARG A 312 -7.02 17.98 -13.85
N LYS A 313 -5.85 17.52 -13.43
CA LYS A 313 -4.57 17.73 -14.14
C LYS A 313 -4.61 17.13 -15.55
N ILE A 314 -5.00 15.85 -15.65
CA ILE A 314 -5.10 15.13 -16.92
C ILE A 314 -6.14 15.76 -17.85
N ARG A 315 -7.24 16.29 -17.29
CA ARG A 315 -8.31 16.96 -18.06
C ARG A 315 -8.06 18.46 -18.30
N GLY A 316 -6.89 19.00 -17.95
CA GLY A 316 -6.55 20.42 -18.17
C GLY A 316 -7.31 21.42 -17.30
N ASN A 317 -7.82 20.98 -16.15
CA ASN A 317 -8.67 21.74 -15.22
C ASN A 317 -8.05 21.89 -13.81
N ALA A 318 -6.79 21.53 -13.58
CA ALA A 318 -6.11 21.68 -12.27
C ALA A 318 -5.51 23.08 -12.12
#